data_AF-A0A2E7T985-F1
#
_entry.id   AF-A0A2E7T985-F1
#
_cell.length_a   1.000
_cell.length_b   1.000
_cell.length_c   1.000
_cell.angle_alpha   90.00
_cell.angle_beta   90.00
_cell.angle_gamma   90.00
#
_symmetry.space_group_name_H-M   'P 1'
#
loop_
_entity.id
_entity.type
_entity.pdbx_description
1 polymer ?
#
loop_
_entity_poly.entity_id
_entity_poly.type
_entity_poly.pdbx_seq_one_letter_code
_entity_poly.pdbx_strand_id
1 'polypeptide(L)'
;MKWWLVVFILTSNGWESGEQFEGWWAIEEDSREACETHRDFANKTNETTPLASKICFACEQRLPDGATTFGNCTGPCEPCETNLDSSVSASND
;
A
#
# COMPACT_ATOMS: atom_id res chain seq x y z
N MET A 1 1.98 13.93 5.59
CA MET A 1 2.04 12.54 5.07
C MET A 1 1.00 11.75 5.81
N LYS A 2 0.27 10.87 5.11
CA LYS A 2 -0.74 10.01 5.72
C LYS A 2 -0.45 8.56 5.39
N TRP A 3 -0.85 7.65 6.26
CA TRP A 3 -0.76 6.22 6.02
C TRP A 3 -2.07 5.72 5.47
N TRP A 4 -1.99 4.74 4.59
CA TRP A 4 -3.13 4.16 3.90
C TRP A 4 -3.01 2.65 3.93
N LEU A 5 -4.09 2.00 4.34
CA LEU A 5 -4.27 0.57 4.16
C LEU A 5 -4.79 0.34 2.73
N VAL A 6 -3.99 -0.36 1.94
CA VAL A 6 -4.23 -0.60 0.51
C VAL A 6 -4.38 -2.10 0.29
N VAL A 7 -5.33 -2.48 -0.54
CA VAL A 7 -5.49 -3.87 -0.98
C VAL A 7 -4.71 -4.03 -2.27
N PHE A 8 -3.93 -5.09 -2.40
CA PHE A 8 -3.32 -5.52 -3.64
C PHE A 8 -3.98 -6.81 -4.13
N ILE A 9 -4.26 -6.88 -5.42
CA ILE A 9 -4.90 -8.02 -6.08
C ILE A 9 -3.93 -8.58 -7.12
N LEU A 10 -3.73 -9.90 -7.11
CA LEU A 10 -2.92 -10.59 -8.10
C LEU A 10 -3.72 -10.80 -9.39
N THR A 11 -3.34 -10.10 -10.44
CA THR A 11 -3.91 -10.18 -11.79
C THR A 11 -2.99 -10.96 -12.73
N SER A 12 -3.35 -11.05 -14.01
CA SER A 12 -2.46 -11.59 -15.05
C SER A 12 -1.20 -10.75 -15.28
N ASN A 13 -1.22 -9.48 -14.89
CA ASN A 13 -0.12 -8.54 -15.11
C ASN A 13 0.80 -8.41 -13.88
N GLY A 14 0.47 -9.08 -12.78
CA GLY A 14 1.17 -8.98 -11.51
C GLY A 14 0.26 -8.43 -10.40
N TRP A 15 0.87 -7.86 -9.37
CA TRP A 15 0.12 -7.24 -8.27
C TRP A 15 -0.28 -5.82 -8.64
N GLU A 16 -1.57 -5.54 -8.56
CA GLU A 16 -2.15 -4.23 -8.84
C GLU A 16 -2.89 -3.73 -7.60
N SER A 17 -2.93 -2.40 -7.41
CA SER A 17 -3.75 -1.81 -6.36
C SER A 17 -5.23 -2.13 -6.63
N GLY A 18 -5.91 -2.56 -5.57
CA GLY A 18 -7.33 -2.81 -5.50
C GLY A 18 -8.14 -1.57 -5.87
N GLU A 19 -7.59 -0.37 -5.75
CA GLU A 19 -8.27 0.89 -6.10
C GLU A 19 -8.68 0.97 -7.57
N GLN A 20 -8.14 0.12 -8.43
CA GLN A 20 -8.57 -0.01 -9.83
C GLN A 20 -9.88 -0.81 -9.98
N PHE A 21 -10.34 -1.47 -8.91
CA PHE A 21 -11.52 -2.33 -8.86
C PHE A 21 -12.57 -1.71 -7.94
N GLU A 22 -13.82 -1.64 -8.42
CA GLU A 22 -14.91 -1.07 -7.66
C GLU A 22 -15.09 -1.79 -6.31
N GLY A 23 -15.15 -1.00 -5.22
CA GLY A 23 -15.34 -1.50 -3.85
C GLY A 23 -14.04 -1.76 -3.07
N TRP A 24 -12.87 -1.59 -3.68
CA TRP A 24 -11.56 -1.87 -3.06
C TRP A 24 -10.74 -0.60 -2.85
N TRP A 25 -11.35 0.39 -2.19
CA TRP A 25 -10.73 1.68 -1.91
C TRP A 25 -9.67 1.57 -0.81
N ALA A 26 -8.60 2.35 -0.93
CA ALA A 26 -7.64 2.52 0.17
C ALA A 26 -8.30 3.23 1.36
N ILE A 27 -7.91 2.85 2.56
CA ILE A 27 -8.45 3.40 3.81
C ILE A 27 -7.35 4.24 4.46
N GLU A 28 -7.67 5.50 4.77
CA GLU A 28 -6.75 6.38 5.51
C GLU A 28 -6.61 5.92 6.96
N GLU A 29 -5.38 5.88 7.46
CA GLU A 29 -5.03 5.43 8.80
C GLU A 29 -4.38 6.56 9.61
N ASP A 30 -4.69 6.60 10.91
CA ASP A 30 -4.22 7.66 11.82
C ASP A 30 -2.70 7.67 12.00
N SER A 31 -2.05 6.52 11.82
CA SER A 31 -0.60 6.36 11.99
C SER A 31 -0.09 5.11 11.26
N ARG A 32 1.25 4.97 11.20
CA ARG A 32 1.90 3.75 10.70
C ARG A 32 1.48 2.51 11.51
N GLU A 33 1.52 2.62 12.84
CA GLU A 33 1.21 1.50 13.74
C GLU A 33 -0.25 1.06 13.62
N ALA A 34 -1.18 2.02 13.46
CA ALA A 34 -2.59 1.72 13.18
C ALA A 34 -2.73 0.96 11.84
N CYS A 35 -2.08 1.44 10.79
CA CYS A 35 -2.08 0.76 9.50
C CYS A 35 -1.53 -0.66 9.59
N GLU A 36 -0.36 -0.85 10.22
CA GLU A 36 0.28 -2.17 10.36
C GLU A 36 -0.60 -3.12 11.17
N THR A 37 -1.25 -2.63 12.23
CA THR A 37 -2.20 -3.42 13.03
C THR A 37 -3.40 -3.88 12.19
N HIS A 38 -4.01 -2.98 11.42
CA HIS A 38 -5.14 -3.33 10.55
C HIS A 38 -4.72 -4.24 9.39
N ARG A 39 -3.55 -4.00 8.79
CA ARG A 39 -2.93 -4.86 7.78
C ARG A 39 -2.77 -6.29 8.30
N ASP A 40 -2.16 -6.46 9.46
CA ASP A 40 -1.88 -7.79 10.02
C ASP A 40 -3.17 -8.52 10.37
N PHE A 41 -4.17 -7.80 10.91
CA PHE A 41 -5.50 -8.36 11.15
C PHE A 41 -6.18 -8.82 9.85
N ALA A 42 -6.14 -7.98 8.80
CA ALA A 42 -6.77 -8.27 7.52
C ALA A 42 -6.08 -9.43 6.79
N ASN A 43 -4.74 -9.44 6.76
CA ASN A 43 -3.95 -10.53 6.16
C ASN A 43 -4.18 -11.85 6.90
N LYS A 44 -4.15 -11.86 8.23
CA LYS A 44 -4.46 -13.05 9.03
C LYS A 44 -5.87 -13.58 8.78
N THR A 45 -6.84 -12.68 8.60
CA THR A 45 -8.22 -13.07 8.26
C THR A 45 -8.26 -13.67 6.85
N ASN A 46 -7.58 -13.04 5.90
CA ASN A 46 -7.51 -13.46 4.50
C ASN A 46 -6.84 -14.82 4.30
N GLU A 47 -5.87 -15.20 5.13
CA GLU A 47 -5.21 -16.52 5.13
C GLU A 47 -6.20 -17.70 5.19
N THR A 48 -7.37 -17.49 5.78
CA THR A 48 -8.41 -18.52 5.92
C THR A 48 -9.36 -18.59 4.72
N THR A 49 -9.19 -17.71 3.73
CA THR A 49 -10.08 -17.59 2.58
C THR A 49 -9.48 -18.24 1.33
N PRO A 50 -10.30 -18.61 0.33
CA PRO A 50 -9.80 -19.06 -0.97
C PRO A 50 -8.94 -18.03 -1.72
N LEU A 51 -8.98 -16.76 -1.29
CA LEU A 51 -8.29 -15.63 -1.90
C LEU A 51 -6.96 -15.30 -1.21
N ALA A 52 -6.53 -16.10 -0.22
CA ALA A 52 -5.27 -15.92 0.50
C ALA A 52 -4.04 -15.72 -0.40
N SER A 53 -4.01 -16.38 -1.58
CA SER A 53 -2.92 -16.27 -2.55
C SER A 53 -3.13 -15.20 -3.63
N LYS A 54 -4.26 -14.49 -3.59
CA LYS A 54 -4.72 -13.57 -4.65
C LYS A 54 -4.95 -12.15 -4.16
N ILE A 55 -5.07 -11.97 -2.85
CA ILE A 55 -5.29 -10.68 -2.21
C ILE A 55 -4.26 -10.54 -1.10
N CYS A 56 -3.70 -9.36 -0.93
CA CYS A 56 -3.06 -9.00 0.32
C CYS A 56 -3.28 -7.54 0.66
N PHE A 57 -3.12 -7.22 1.94
CA PHE A 57 -3.24 -5.88 2.47
C PHE A 57 -1.84 -5.34 2.76
N ALA A 58 -1.63 -4.06 2.50
CA ALA A 58 -0.35 -3.37 2.61
C ALA A 58 -0.52 -1.97 3.17
N CYS A 59 0.57 -1.44 3.75
CA CYS A 59 0.62 -0.06 4.22
C CYS A 59 1.43 0.79 3.28
N GLU A 60 0.79 1.86 2.77
CA GLU A 60 1.43 2.86 1.94
C GLU A 60 1.43 4.21 2.63
N GLN A 61 2.56 4.91 2.57
CA GLN A 61 2.61 6.31 2.91
C GLN A 61 2.32 7.14 1.65
N ARG A 62 1.36 8.06 1.72
CA ARG A 62 0.98 8.94 0.60
C ARG A 62 1.18 10.41 0.96
N LEU A 63 1.50 11.20 -0.07
CA LEU A 63 1.55 12.65 0.04
C LEU A 63 0.13 13.25 0.16
N PRO A 64 -0.01 14.47 0.72
CA PRO A 64 -1.32 15.09 0.96
C PRO A 64 -2.17 15.34 -0.30
N ASP A 65 -1.54 15.36 -1.47
CA ASP A 65 -2.16 15.52 -2.79
C ASP A 65 -2.57 14.18 -3.43
N GLY A 66 -2.44 13.07 -2.71
CA GLY A 66 -2.75 11.73 -3.21
C GLY A 66 -1.67 11.16 -4.13
N ALA A 67 -0.54 11.84 -4.32
CA ALA A 67 0.59 11.28 -5.02
C ALA A 67 1.17 10.11 -4.20
N THR A 68 1.18 8.93 -4.80
CA THR A 68 1.84 7.75 -4.24
C THR A 68 3.34 7.97 -4.38
N THR A 69 4.05 7.97 -3.26
CA THR A 69 5.52 7.88 -3.29
C THR A 69 5.88 6.42 -3.51
N PHE A 70 6.60 6.12 -4.59
CA PHE A 70 7.15 4.78 -4.83
C PHE A 70 8.24 4.50 -3.78
N GLY A 71 7.83 3.94 -2.64
CA GLY A 71 8.74 3.34 -1.68
C GLY A 71 9.32 2.03 -2.22
N ASN A 72 10.52 1.66 -1.78
CA ASN A 72 11.05 0.33 -2.07
C ASN A 72 10.33 -0.68 -1.18
N CYS A 73 9.22 -1.24 -1.66
CA CYS A 73 8.56 -2.36 -0.98
C CYS A 73 9.26 -3.66 -1.38
N THR A 74 9.64 -4.50 -0.41
CA THR A 74 10.23 -5.82 -0.67
C THR A 74 9.24 -6.80 -1.32
N GLY A 75 7.97 -6.43 -1.31
CA GLY A 75 6.85 -7.12 -1.94
C GLY A 75 5.57 -6.31 -1.75
N PRO A 76 4.46 -6.73 -2.39
CA PRO A 76 3.18 -6.01 -2.35
C PRO A 76 2.53 -5.99 -0.96
N CYS A 77 2.98 -6.85 -0.03
CA CYS A 77 2.38 -6.97 1.31
C CYS A 77 3.33 -6.54 2.43
N GLU A 78 4.56 -6.15 2.08
CA GLU A 78 5.50 -5.56 3.03
C GLU A 78 5.23 -4.05 3.14
N PRO A 79 5.44 -3.44 4.31
CA PRO A 79 5.23 -2.00 4.46
C PRO A 79 6.16 -1.24 3.50
N CYS A 80 5.57 -0.33 2.74
CA CYS A 80 6.30 0.52 1.81
C CYS A 80 6.82 1.74 2.56
N GLU A 81 8.13 1.79 2.83
CA GLU A 81 8.76 2.98 3.37
C GLU A 81 9.23 3.90 2.25
N THR A 82 8.84 5.16 2.32
CA THR A 82 9.38 6.21 1.47
C THR A 82 10.80 6.51 1.93
N ASN A 83 11.81 6.13 1.15
CA ASN A 83 13.08 6.83 1.23
C ASN A 83 12.85 8.20 0.61
N LEU A 84 12.78 9.24 1.44
CA LEU A 84 12.93 10.62 0.99
C LEU A 84 14.37 10.77 0.49
N ASP A 85 14.65 10.20 -0.67
CA ASP A 85 15.88 10.50 -1.37
C ASP A 85 15.76 11.97 -1.77
N SER A 86 16.71 12.79 -1.31
CA SER A 86 16.74 14.24 -1.53
C SER A 86 17.08 14.60 -2.98
N SER A 87 16.70 13.74 -3.93
CA SER A 87 16.98 13.83 -5.36
C SER A 87 15.75 14.29 -6.15
N VAL A 88 14.94 15.19 -5.56
CA VAL A 88 14.37 16.27 -6.37
C VAL A 88 15.57 17.09 -6.84
N SER A 89 16.14 16.64 -7.95
CA SER A 89 17.09 17.41 -8.72
C SER A 89 16.37 18.69 -9.08
N ALA A 90 16.77 19.79 -8.43
CA ALA A 90 16.56 21.11 -8.95
C ALA A 90 17.28 21.17 -10.30
N SER A 91 16.55 20.81 -11.36
CA SER A 91 16.94 21.06 -12.74
C SER A 91 15.89 21.98 -13.33
N ASN A 92 15.95 23.24 -12.88
CA ASN A 92 15.47 24.41 -13.61
C ASN A 92 16.32 25.58 -13.13
N ASP A 93 17.48 25.74 -13.77
CA ASP A 93 17.93 27.01 -14.38
C ASP A 93 19.22 26.77 -15.19
#